data_AF-A0A0W0GFE5-F1
#
_entry.id   AF-A0A0W0GFE5-F1
#
_cell.length_a   1.000
_cell.length_b   1.000
_cell.length_c   1.000
_cell.angle_alpha   90.00
_cell.angle_beta   90.00
_cell.angle_gamma   90.00
#
_symmetry.space_group_name_H-M   'P 1'
#
loop_
_entity.id
_entity.type
_entity.pdbx_description
1 polymer ?
#
loop_
_entity_poly.entity_id
_entity_poly.type
_entity_poly.pdbx_seq_one_letter_code
_entity_poly.pdbx_strand_id
1 'polypeptide(L)'
;MNPVKANTDKKKKMLLLSLVKGNTSEWKQRETMKLFPEDNDPEEKKKAAEEPWSSFKQRFRAEWQPVNVVREAQAKIEQIRMTDRAEEYVNRFRLIAMDTKYDDEALMRFFREGLPESLQTKIMLRTDGEPETLDEWYKLAIKYDNQYKLVMANRKKREPIKPKIARKEKEVTIGRLLSESDRKDYMAAGKTSTTNPAAEV
;
A
#
# COMPACT_ATOMS: atom_id res chain seq x y z
N MET A 1 -49.02 -19.20 -14.31
CA MET A 1 -47.76 -18.42 -14.36
C MET A 1 -47.63 -17.71 -15.69
N ASN A 2 -47.07 -16.50 -15.71
CA ASN A 2 -46.78 -15.80 -16.96
C ASN A 2 -45.44 -16.30 -17.55
N PRO A 3 -45.43 -17.00 -18.71
CA PRO A 3 -44.22 -17.58 -19.28
C PRO A 3 -43.16 -16.54 -19.66
N VAL A 4 -43.56 -15.31 -20.00
CA VAL A 4 -42.62 -14.20 -20.31
C VAL A 4 -41.85 -13.76 -19.07
N LYS A 5 -42.52 -13.68 -17.91
CA LYS A 5 -41.88 -13.33 -16.63
C LYS A 5 -40.92 -14.43 -16.17
N ALA A 6 -41.31 -15.71 -16.28
CA ALA A 6 -40.45 -16.84 -15.92
C ALA A 6 -39.17 -16.90 -16.78
N ASN A 7 -39.28 -16.66 -18.09
CA ASN A 7 -38.12 -16.57 -18.98
C ASN A 7 -37.18 -15.42 -18.57
N THR A 8 -37.74 -14.29 -18.15
CA THR A 8 -36.98 -13.13 -17.69
C THR A 8 -36.25 -13.40 -16.37
N ASP A 9 -36.92 -14.05 -15.42
CA ASP A 9 -36.33 -14.39 -14.12
C ASP A 9 -35.25 -15.47 -14.26
N LYS A 10 -35.47 -16.47 -15.14
CA LYS A 10 -34.45 -17.48 -15.49
C LYS A 10 -33.16 -16.83 -15.95
N LYS A 11 -33.24 -15.86 -16.88
CA LYS A 11 -32.08 -15.11 -17.40
C LYS A 11 -31.38 -14.30 -16.31
N LYS A 12 -32.13 -13.64 -15.42
CA LYS A 12 -31.56 -12.88 -14.29
C LYS A 12 -30.78 -13.79 -13.33
N LYS A 13 -31.32 -14.98 -13.01
CA LYS A 13 -30.65 -15.97 -12.16
C LYS A 13 -29.35 -16.47 -12.78
N MET A 14 -29.37 -16.83 -14.07
CA MET A 14 -28.17 -17.26 -14.81
C MET A 14 -27.09 -16.17 -14.84
N LEU A 15 -27.48 -14.92 -15.12
CA LEU A 15 -26.55 -13.80 -15.14
C LEU A 15 -25.92 -13.55 -13.76
N LEU A 16 -26.71 -13.63 -12.67
CA LEU A 16 -26.15 -13.44 -11.33
C LEU A 16 -25.14 -14.54 -10.98
N LEU A 17 -25.45 -15.81 -11.26
CA LEU A 17 -24.53 -16.92 -11.00
C LEU A 17 -23.22 -16.83 -11.80
N SER A 18 -23.28 -16.33 -13.05
CA SER A 18 -22.07 -16.14 -13.86
C SER A 18 -21.16 -15.03 -13.33
N LEU A 19 -21.74 -14.01 -12.68
CA LEU A 19 -21.01 -12.87 -12.11
C LEU A 19 -20.36 -13.15 -10.75
N VAL A 20 -20.85 -14.13 -9.98
CA VAL A 20 -20.22 -14.53 -8.72
C VAL A 20 -18.79 -15.00 -9.03
N LYS A 21 -17.78 -14.57 -8.29
CA LYS A 21 -16.36 -14.95 -8.50
C LYS A 21 -15.72 -15.35 -7.17
N GLY A 22 -14.53 -15.94 -7.21
CA GLY A 22 -13.80 -16.41 -6.02
C GLY A 22 -14.10 -17.87 -5.68
N ASN A 23 -13.81 -18.28 -4.44
CA ASN A 23 -13.93 -19.66 -3.96
C ASN A 23 -15.39 -20.09 -3.71
N THR A 24 -16.21 -20.03 -4.75
CA THR A 24 -17.69 -20.19 -4.70
C THR A 24 -18.18 -21.33 -5.60
N SER A 25 -17.25 -22.13 -6.13
CA SER A 25 -17.52 -23.13 -7.17
C SER A 25 -18.56 -24.17 -6.72
N GLU A 26 -18.39 -24.74 -5.53
CA GLU A 26 -19.30 -25.75 -4.98
C GLU A 26 -20.71 -25.18 -4.74
N TRP A 27 -20.78 -23.97 -4.18
CA TRP A 27 -22.05 -23.28 -3.98
C TRP A 27 -22.76 -23.01 -5.32
N LYS A 28 -22.03 -22.54 -6.33
CA LYS A 28 -22.57 -22.30 -7.67
C LYS A 28 -23.10 -23.57 -8.31
N GLN A 29 -22.39 -24.69 -8.21
CA GLN A 29 -22.82 -25.97 -8.78
C GLN A 29 -24.12 -26.42 -8.12
N ARG A 30 -24.17 -26.43 -6.79
CA ARG A 30 -25.38 -26.76 -6.01
C ARG A 30 -26.57 -25.87 -6.36
N GLU A 31 -26.33 -24.56 -6.45
CA GLU A 31 -27.38 -23.60 -6.76
C GLU A 31 -27.86 -23.73 -8.22
N THR A 32 -26.96 -24.05 -9.15
CA THR A 32 -27.29 -24.32 -10.56
C THR A 32 -28.16 -25.56 -10.68
N MET A 33 -27.81 -26.66 -10.01
CA MET A 33 -28.61 -27.91 -10.01
C MET A 33 -30.02 -27.66 -9.44
N LYS A 34 -30.12 -26.87 -8.36
CA LYS A 34 -31.41 -26.52 -7.75
C LYS A 34 -32.30 -25.65 -8.64
N LEU A 35 -31.70 -24.69 -9.36
CA LEU A 35 -32.44 -23.72 -10.17
C LEU A 35 -32.71 -24.20 -11.59
N PHE A 36 -31.88 -25.12 -12.08
CA PHE A 36 -31.91 -25.65 -13.44
C PHE A 36 -31.66 -27.17 -13.41
N PRO A 37 -32.59 -27.96 -12.85
CA PRO A 37 -32.44 -29.42 -12.82
C PRO A 37 -32.34 -29.97 -14.25
N GLU A 38 -31.38 -30.87 -14.46
CA GLU A 38 -31.15 -31.54 -15.75
C GLU A 38 -32.23 -32.58 -16.04
N ASP A 39 -32.75 -33.22 -14.99
CA ASP A 39 -33.75 -34.27 -15.10
C ASP A 39 -35.07 -33.74 -15.65
N ASN A 40 -35.71 -34.55 -16.50
CA ASN A 40 -37.01 -34.23 -17.10
C ASN A 40 -38.19 -34.41 -16.13
N ASP A 41 -37.95 -34.51 -14.82
CA ASP A 41 -39.01 -34.56 -13.83
C ASP A 41 -39.84 -33.27 -13.87
N PRO A 42 -41.13 -33.35 -14.26
CA PRO A 42 -42.01 -32.20 -14.31
C PRO A 42 -42.19 -31.54 -12.94
N GLU A 43 -42.12 -32.30 -11.83
CA GLU A 43 -42.27 -31.79 -10.46
C GLU A 43 -41.09 -30.90 -10.06
N GLU A 44 -39.87 -31.35 -10.30
CA GLU A 44 -38.66 -30.58 -9.94
C GLU A 44 -38.49 -29.35 -10.82
N LYS A 45 -38.75 -29.46 -12.13
CA LYS A 45 -38.75 -28.30 -13.04
C LYS A 45 -39.80 -27.28 -12.64
N LYS A 46 -40.96 -27.72 -12.17
CA LYS A 46 -42.03 -26.84 -11.69
C LYS A 46 -41.61 -26.12 -10.41
N LYS A 47 -41.06 -26.84 -9.41
CA LYS A 47 -40.53 -26.23 -8.17
C LYS A 47 -39.40 -25.23 -8.41
N ALA A 48 -38.48 -25.53 -9.34
CA ALA A 48 -37.39 -24.63 -9.70
C ALA A 48 -37.88 -23.37 -10.44
N ALA A 49 -38.87 -23.54 -11.33
CA ALA A 49 -39.54 -22.43 -12.03
C ALA A 49 -40.46 -21.61 -11.12
N GLU A 50 -40.92 -22.19 -10.02
CA GLU A 50 -41.79 -21.54 -9.02
C GLU A 50 -41.09 -20.50 -8.18
N GLU A 51 -39.77 -20.60 -8.00
CA GLU A 51 -39.06 -19.58 -7.24
C GLU A 51 -38.94 -18.27 -8.06
N PRO A 52 -39.57 -17.17 -7.62
CA PRO A 52 -39.45 -15.89 -8.31
C PRO A 52 -38.05 -15.28 -8.10
N TRP A 53 -37.68 -14.35 -8.99
CA TRP A 53 -36.40 -13.63 -8.86
C TRP A 53 -36.20 -12.96 -7.50
N SER A 54 -37.26 -12.42 -6.88
CA SER A 54 -37.20 -11.79 -5.56
C SER A 54 -36.76 -12.74 -4.46
N SER A 55 -37.33 -13.95 -4.41
CA SER A 55 -36.99 -14.97 -3.41
C SER A 55 -35.55 -15.48 -3.59
N PHE A 56 -35.13 -15.72 -4.84
CA PHE A 56 -33.74 -16.06 -5.13
C PHE A 56 -32.78 -14.96 -4.66
N LYS A 57 -33.08 -13.70 -4.99
CA LYS A 57 -32.25 -12.54 -4.60
C LYS A 57 -32.15 -12.39 -3.08
N GLN A 58 -33.23 -12.69 -2.35
CA GLN A 58 -33.24 -12.66 -0.89
C GLN A 58 -32.36 -13.77 -0.30
N ARG A 59 -32.48 -15.02 -0.78
CA ARG A 59 -31.60 -16.12 -0.34
C ARG A 59 -30.14 -15.85 -0.67
N PHE A 60 -29.86 -15.36 -1.88
CA PHE A 60 -28.51 -14.99 -2.29
C PHE A 60 -27.91 -13.95 -1.33
N ARG A 61 -28.67 -12.92 -0.97
CA ARG A 61 -28.23 -11.95 0.04
C ARG A 61 -28.09 -12.59 1.42
N ALA A 62 -29.01 -13.43 1.87
CA ALA A 62 -28.90 -14.06 3.19
C ALA A 62 -27.63 -14.94 3.32
N GLU A 63 -27.23 -15.62 2.25
CA GLU A 63 -26.05 -16.48 2.22
C GLU A 63 -24.74 -15.67 2.10
N TRP A 64 -24.72 -14.63 1.26
CA TRP A 64 -23.50 -13.90 0.90
C TRP A 64 -23.34 -12.53 1.53
N GLN A 65 -24.38 -12.00 2.18
CA GLN A 65 -24.28 -10.76 2.93
C GLN A 65 -23.64 -11.10 4.28
N PRO A 66 -22.56 -10.41 4.68
CA PRO A 66 -22.06 -10.50 6.03
C PRO A 66 -23.20 -10.29 7.02
N VAL A 67 -23.32 -11.20 8.00
CA VAL A 67 -24.35 -11.15 9.05
C VAL A 67 -24.34 -9.78 9.77
N ASN A 68 -23.22 -9.07 9.75
CA ASN A 68 -23.13 -7.70 10.22
C ASN A 68 -22.17 -6.83 9.37
N VAL A 69 -22.61 -6.45 8.17
CA VAL A 69 -21.86 -5.57 7.24
C VAL A 69 -21.35 -4.31 7.94
N VAL A 70 -22.19 -3.67 8.76
CA VAL A 70 -21.85 -2.44 9.48
C VAL A 70 -20.73 -2.71 10.48
N ARG A 71 -20.87 -3.71 11.37
CA ARG A 71 -19.83 -4.04 12.37
C ARG A 71 -18.51 -4.44 11.71
N GLU A 72 -18.57 -5.17 10.59
CA GLU A 72 -17.36 -5.56 9.86
C GLU A 72 -16.68 -4.32 9.23
N ALA A 73 -17.45 -3.41 8.64
CA ALA A 73 -16.93 -2.16 8.11
C ALA A 73 -16.31 -1.29 9.21
N GLN A 74 -16.97 -1.20 10.37
CA GLN A 74 -16.46 -0.49 11.55
C GLN A 74 -15.14 -1.08 12.04
N ALA A 75 -15.05 -2.40 12.19
CA ALA A 75 -13.80 -3.07 12.56
C ALA A 75 -12.68 -2.83 11.51
N LYS A 76 -13.02 -2.85 10.21
CA LYS A 76 -12.07 -2.58 9.14
C LYS A 76 -11.58 -1.13 9.15
N ILE A 77 -12.46 -0.15 9.38
CA ILE A 77 -12.07 1.26 9.35
C ILE A 77 -11.21 1.65 10.55
N GLU A 78 -11.40 1.00 11.69
CA GLU A 78 -10.57 1.18 12.88
C GLU A 78 -9.16 0.61 12.70
N GLN A 79 -9.00 -0.42 11.87
CA GLN A 79 -7.74 -1.14 11.66
C GLN A 79 -6.99 -0.71 10.39
N ILE A 80 -7.65 -0.08 9.42
CA ILE A 80 -7.01 0.29 8.17
C ILE A 80 -5.88 1.31 8.43
N ARG A 81 -4.70 1.02 7.88
CA ARG A 81 -3.53 1.89 7.92
C ARG A 81 -3.01 2.13 6.52
N MET A 82 -2.43 3.31 6.29
CA MET A 82 -1.68 3.59 5.08
C MET A 82 -0.37 2.81 5.11
N THR A 83 -0.14 1.99 4.07
CA THR A 83 1.04 1.12 3.95
C THR A 83 2.06 1.64 2.95
N ASP A 84 1.62 2.14 1.78
CA ASP A 84 2.52 2.66 0.74
C ASP A 84 2.00 3.98 0.15
N ARG A 85 0.98 3.94 -0.72
CA ARG A 85 0.46 5.14 -1.41
C ARG A 85 -0.74 5.73 -0.70
N ALA A 86 -0.72 7.03 -0.47
CA ALA A 86 -1.86 7.74 0.12
C ALA A 86 -3.13 7.60 -0.74
N GLU A 87 -2.99 7.61 -2.07
CA GLU A 87 -4.12 7.43 -3.00
C GLU A 87 -4.82 6.07 -2.83
N GLU A 88 -4.05 5.00 -2.68
CA GLU A 88 -4.60 3.66 -2.45
C GLU A 88 -5.27 3.57 -1.07
N TYR A 89 -4.66 4.18 -0.06
CA TYR A 89 -5.25 4.29 1.27
C TYR A 89 -6.59 5.04 1.24
N VAL A 90 -6.65 6.22 0.61
CA VAL A 90 -7.87 7.03 0.46
C VAL A 90 -8.98 6.23 -0.24
N ASN A 91 -8.66 5.53 -1.33
CA ASN A 91 -9.66 4.74 -2.06
C ASN A 91 -10.23 3.59 -1.21
N ARG A 92 -9.37 2.87 -0.48
CA ARG A 92 -9.80 1.81 0.42
C ARG A 92 -10.62 2.35 1.59
N PHE A 93 -10.18 3.46 2.19
CA PHE A 93 -10.89 4.11 3.28
C PHE A 93 -12.29 4.54 2.87
N ARG A 94 -12.43 5.22 1.72
CA ARG A 94 -13.72 5.63 1.15
C ARG A 94 -14.68 4.46 0.97
N LEU A 95 -14.18 3.33 0.44
CA LEU A 95 -15.01 2.15 0.21
C LEU A 95 -15.56 1.59 1.52
N ILE A 96 -14.73 1.51 2.58
CA ILE A 96 -15.16 0.99 3.87
C ILE A 96 -16.14 1.97 4.54
N ALA A 97 -15.85 3.27 4.48
CA ALA A 97 -16.65 4.32 5.12
C ALA A 97 -18.13 4.33 4.69
N MET A 98 -18.42 3.91 3.45
CA MET A 98 -19.79 3.82 2.93
C MET A 98 -20.70 2.90 3.76
N ASP A 99 -20.11 1.87 4.40
CA ASP A 99 -20.84 0.83 5.11
C ASP A 99 -20.83 1.01 6.64
N THR A 100 -20.07 1.97 7.19
CA THR A 100 -19.88 2.12 8.65
C THR A 100 -21.02 2.86 9.35
N LYS A 101 -21.75 3.72 8.61
CA LYS A 101 -22.72 4.70 9.13
C LYS A 101 -22.14 5.72 10.11
N TYR A 102 -20.82 5.89 10.14
CA TYR A 102 -20.18 6.95 10.92
C TYR A 102 -20.43 8.32 10.29
N ASP A 103 -20.44 9.35 11.12
CA ASP A 103 -20.44 10.74 10.66
C ASP A 103 -19.03 11.17 10.22
N ASP A 104 -18.97 12.34 9.59
CA ASP A 104 -17.71 12.85 9.04
C ASP A 104 -16.67 13.12 10.15
N GLU A 105 -17.10 13.50 11.36
CA GLU A 105 -16.20 13.75 12.50
C GLU A 105 -15.47 12.46 12.91
N ALA A 106 -16.21 11.37 13.11
CA ALA A 106 -15.64 10.07 13.42
C ALA A 106 -14.75 9.56 12.27
N LEU A 107 -15.20 9.72 11.02
CA LEU A 107 -14.42 9.32 9.84
C LEU A 107 -13.11 10.10 9.71
N MET A 108 -13.10 11.41 9.98
CA MET A 108 -11.87 12.21 9.98
C MET A 108 -10.90 11.73 11.04
N ARG A 109 -11.38 11.42 12.25
CA ARG A 109 -10.55 10.84 13.31
C ARG A 109 -9.89 9.53 12.87
N PHE A 110 -10.68 8.57 12.36
CA PHE A 110 -10.13 7.28 11.90
C PHE A 110 -9.19 7.44 10.71
N PHE A 111 -9.49 8.36 9.79
CA PHE A 111 -8.60 8.64 8.67
C PHE A 111 -7.25 9.16 9.15
N ARG A 112 -7.26 10.13 10.06
CA ARG A 112 -6.04 10.68 10.68
C ARG A 112 -5.23 9.61 11.39
N GLU A 113 -5.88 8.79 12.23
CA GLU A 113 -5.23 7.68 12.97
C GLU A 113 -4.61 6.63 12.02
N GLY A 114 -5.16 6.50 10.80
CA GLY A 114 -4.63 5.57 9.81
C GLY A 114 -3.46 6.08 8.97
N LEU A 115 -3.12 7.38 9.04
CA LEU A 115 -1.97 7.94 8.36
C LEU A 115 -0.66 7.72 9.14
N PRO A 116 0.51 7.69 8.47
CA PRO A 116 1.80 7.72 9.15
C PRO A 116 1.97 9.04 9.92
N GLU A 117 2.60 8.98 11.09
CA GLU A 117 2.81 10.13 12.00
C GLU A 117 3.46 11.34 11.30
N SER A 118 4.39 11.09 10.38
CA SER A 118 5.06 12.14 9.60
C SER A 118 4.09 12.91 8.69
N LEU A 119 3.11 12.22 8.08
CA LEU A 119 2.08 12.86 7.26
C LEU A 119 1.04 13.56 8.14
N GLN A 120 0.63 12.95 9.26
CA GLN A 120 -0.25 13.61 10.22
C GLN A 120 0.35 14.95 10.68
N THR A 121 1.60 14.91 11.15
CA THR A 121 2.33 16.11 11.61
C THR A 121 2.44 17.15 10.50
N LYS A 122 2.77 16.73 9.26
CA LYS A 122 2.88 17.64 8.12
C LYS A 122 1.56 18.34 7.78
N ILE A 123 0.43 17.64 7.90
CA ILE A 123 -0.91 18.17 7.64
C ILE A 123 -1.35 19.10 8.78
N MET A 124 -1.11 18.72 10.04
CA MET A 124 -1.50 19.52 11.21
C MET A 124 -0.70 20.81 11.36
N LEU A 125 0.56 20.82 10.97
CA LEU A 125 1.44 22.00 11.06
C LEU A 125 1.36 22.91 9.82
N ARG A 126 0.28 22.82 9.03
CA ARG A 126 0.06 23.73 7.92
C ARG A 126 -0.27 25.13 8.43
N THR A 127 0.19 26.13 7.68
CA THR A 127 -0.16 27.54 7.91
C THR A 127 -1.63 27.85 7.65
N ASP A 128 -2.28 27.05 6.80
CA ASP A 128 -3.64 27.26 6.34
C ASP A 128 -4.70 26.69 7.32
N GLY A 129 -4.27 26.21 8.50
CA GLY A 129 -5.13 25.58 9.50
C GLY A 129 -5.29 24.06 9.37
N GLU A 130 -5.98 23.48 10.37
CA GLU A 130 -6.39 22.07 10.38
C GLU A 130 -7.45 21.83 9.29
N PRO A 131 -7.41 20.70 8.55
CA PRO A 131 -8.44 20.41 7.57
C PRO A 131 -9.79 20.18 8.26
N GLU A 132 -10.82 20.87 7.79
CA GLU A 132 -12.16 20.84 8.40
C GLU A 132 -13.05 19.75 7.79
N THR A 133 -12.65 19.24 6.62
CA THR A 133 -13.42 18.23 5.89
C THR A 133 -12.58 17.02 5.55
N LEU A 134 -13.26 15.88 5.48
CA LEU A 134 -12.65 14.61 5.09
C LEU A 134 -12.05 14.67 3.67
N ASP A 135 -12.63 15.46 2.76
CA ASP A 135 -12.09 15.64 1.41
C ASP A 135 -10.79 16.45 1.38
N GLU A 136 -10.66 17.47 2.24
CA GLU A 136 -9.40 18.19 2.41
C GLU A 136 -8.31 17.28 2.97
N TRP A 137 -8.65 16.47 3.98
CA TRP A 137 -7.75 15.43 4.50
C TRP A 137 -7.23 14.51 3.40
N TYR A 138 -8.12 14.02 2.52
CA TYR A 138 -7.73 13.18 1.38
C TYR A 138 -6.77 13.90 0.42
N LYS A 139 -7.10 15.12 0.00
CA LYS A 139 -6.29 15.92 -0.92
C LYS A 139 -4.89 16.18 -0.36
N LEU A 140 -4.80 16.53 0.91
CA LEU A 140 -3.54 16.87 1.57
C LEU A 140 -2.66 15.63 1.78
N ALA A 141 -3.25 14.51 2.21
CA ALA A 141 -2.51 13.24 2.34
C ALA A 141 -1.87 12.83 1.02
N ILE A 142 -2.62 12.86 -0.08
CA ILE A 142 -2.11 12.54 -1.43
C ILE A 142 -1.03 13.53 -1.86
N LYS A 143 -1.27 14.83 -1.68
CA LYS A 143 -0.32 15.88 -2.07
C LYS A 143 1.03 15.72 -1.37
N TYR A 144 1.04 15.56 -0.05
CA TYR A 144 2.29 15.49 0.72
C TYR A 144 3.01 14.15 0.56
N ASP A 145 2.29 13.03 0.45
CA ASP A 145 2.90 11.73 0.13
C ASP A 145 3.64 11.79 -1.21
N ASN A 146 2.99 12.33 -2.25
CA ASN A 146 3.58 12.49 -3.57
C ASN A 146 4.80 13.43 -3.54
N GLN A 147 4.72 14.55 -2.83
CA GLN A 147 5.87 15.46 -2.66
C GLN A 147 7.05 14.76 -1.99
N TYR A 148 6.82 14.01 -0.92
CA TYR A 148 7.86 13.25 -0.24
C TYR A 148 8.51 12.23 -1.17
N LYS A 149 7.71 11.45 -1.91
CA LYS A 149 8.23 10.46 -2.88
C LYS A 149 9.07 11.11 -3.98
N LEU A 150 8.67 12.28 -4.49
CA LEU A 150 9.47 13.05 -5.45
C LEU A 150 10.81 13.51 -4.86
N VAL A 151 10.82 14.02 -3.63
CA VAL A 151 12.06 14.42 -2.93
C VAL A 151 12.99 13.22 -2.74
N MET A 152 12.46 12.08 -2.29
CA MET A 152 13.25 10.88 -2.07
C MET A 152 13.80 10.28 -3.37
N ALA A 153 13.01 10.29 -4.46
CA ALA A 153 13.48 9.87 -5.78
C ALA A 153 14.64 10.75 -6.28
N ASN A 154 14.55 12.06 -6.07
CA ASN A 154 15.63 12.99 -6.44
C ASN A 154 16.89 12.81 -5.58
N ARG A 155 16.75 12.52 -4.28
CA ARG A 155 17.90 12.21 -3.40
C ARG A 155 18.63 10.96 -3.87
N LYS A 156 17.90 9.88 -4.16
CA LYS A 156 18.48 8.63 -4.69
C LYS A 156 19.26 8.84 -5.99
N LYS A 157 18.79 9.73 -6.88
CA LYS A 157 19.52 10.09 -8.12
C LYS A 157 20.79 10.89 -7.88
N ARG A 158 20.90 11.60 -6.74
CA ARG A 158 22.04 12.46 -6.38
C ARG A 158 23.03 11.77 -5.45
N GLU A 159 22.73 10.57 -4.95
CA GLU A 159 23.67 9.80 -4.14
C GLU A 159 24.93 9.51 -4.99
N PRO A 160 26.14 9.92 -4.53
CA PRO A 160 27.36 9.61 -5.24
C PRO A 160 27.49 8.10 -5.36
N ILE A 161 27.64 7.58 -6.58
CA ILE A 161 28.10 6.20 -6.80
C ILE A 161 29.45 6.13 -6.09
N LYS A 162 29.52 5.46 -4.93
CA LYS A 162 30.79 5.22 -4.26
C LYS A 162 31.68 4.49 -5.28
N PRO A 163 32.76 5.09 -5.79
CA PRO A 163 33.67 4.32 -6.62
C PRO A 163 34.24 3.25 -5.71
N LYS A 164 34.02 1.97 -6.03
CA LYS A 164 34.78 0.88 -5.44
C LYS A 164 36.21 1.02 -5.95
N ILE A 165 36.99 1.90 -5.32
CA ILE A 165 38.43 1.91 -5.48
C ILE A 165 38.90 0.62 -4.81
N ALA A 166 39.08 -0.44 -5.61
CA ALA A 166 39.87 -1.58 -5.22
C ALA A 166 41.31 -1.08 -5.06
N ARG A 167 41.63 -0.58 -3.86
CA ARG A 167 42.99 -0.24 -3.48
C ARG A 167 43.75 -1.57 -3.40
N LYS A 168 44.33 -2.00 -4.51
CA LYS A 168 45.42 -2.98 -4.47
C LYS A 168 46.55 -2.27 -3.74
N GLU A 169 46.73 -2.59 -2.48
CA GLU A 169 47.95 -2.27 -1.75
C GLU A 169 49.10 -2.96 -2.51
N LYS A 170 49.73 -2.22 -3.42
CA LYS A 170 51.12 -2.49 -3.74
C LYS A 170 51.89 -1.90 -2.57
N GLU A 171 52.27 -2.78 -1.66
CA GLU A 171 53.29 -2.56 -0.66
C GLU A 171 54.53 -1.99 -1.37
N VAL A 172 54.68 -0.67 -1.36
CA VAL A 172 55.95 -0.03 -1.74
C VAL A 172 56.77 -0.04 -0.48
N THR A 173 57.61 -1.07 -0.35
CA THR A 173 58.62 -1.17 0.69
C THR A 173 59.55 0.03 0.57
N ILE A 174 59.30 1.09 1.35
CA ILE A 174 60.27 2.16 1.57
C ILE A 174 61.35 1.57 2.47
N GLY A 175 62.26 0.84 1.86
CA GLY A 175 63.35 0.12 2.51
C GLY A 175 64.53 -0.01 1.57
N ARG A 176 64.87 1.06 0.83
CA ARG A 176 66.16 1.13 0.15
C ARG A 176 67.08 1.98 1.01
N LEU A 177 67.82 1.28 1.86
CA LEU A 177 69.02 1.76 2.53
C LEU A 177 69.83 2.62 1.55
N LEU A 178 70.06 3.88 1.91
CA LEU A 178 71.17 4.64 1.37
C LEU A 178 72.44 3.83 1.63
N SER A 179 73.21 3.57 0.57
CA SER A 179 74.53 2.94 0.67
C SER A 179 75.44 3.84 1.51
N GLU A 180 76.35 3.26 2.29
CA GLU A 180 77.32 4.01 3.12
C GLU A 180 78.17 5.00 2.29
N SER A 181 78.26 4.79 0.97
CA SER A 181 78.85 5.71 0.00
C SER A 181 78.16 7.08 0.00
N ASP A 182 76.83 7.12 -0.03
CA ASP A 182 76.06 8.35 -0.21
C ASP A 182 76.04 9.20 1.09
N ARG A 183 76.27 8.56 2.24
CA ARG A 183 76.33 9.21 3.55
C ARG A 183 77.62 10.01 3.76
N LYS A 184 78.73 9.63 3.12
CA LYS A 184 80.01 10.36 3.21
C LYS A 184 79.98 11.66 2.41
N ASP A 185 79.36 11.67 1.24
CA ASP A 185 79.22 12.86 0.40
C ASP A 185 78.36 13.94 1.06
N TYR A 186 77.34 13.52 1.83
CA TYR A 186 76.46 14.42 2.56
C TYR A 186 77.14 15.11 3.75
N MET A 187 78.08 14.43 4.42
CA MET A 187 78.84 15.00 5.54
C MET A 187 79.99 15.91 5.06
N ALA A 188 80.50 15.69 3.85
CA ALA A 188 81.50 16.57 3.22
C ALA A 188 80.91 17.92 2.78
N ALA A 189 79.59 18.00 2.56
CA ALA A 189 78.90 19.20 2.09
C ALA A 189 78.56 20.24 3.18
N GLY A 190 78.94 20.01 4.44
CA GLY A 190 78.98 21.05 5.48
C GLY A 190 77.70 21.87 5.69
N LYS A 191 76.51 21.26 5.61
CA LYS A 191 75.23 21.94 5.84
C LYS A 191 74.57 21.39 7.11
N THR A 192 74.83 22.03 8.24
CA THR A 192 74.04 21.87 9.46
C THR A 192 72.76 22.69 9.32
N SER A 193 71.60 22.03 9.24
CA SER A 193 70.32 22.71 9.41
C SER A 193 70.19 23.16 10.86
N THR A 194 70.37 24.46 11.08
CA THR A 194 70.07 25.16 12.33
C THR A 194 68.58 25.02 12.63
N THR A 195 68.26 24.30 13.69
CA THR A 195 66.98 24.42 14.40
C THR A 195 66.95 25.76 15.12
N ASN A 196 65.87 26.54 14.97
CA ASN A 196 65.53 27.55 15.96
C ASN A 196 64.11 27.29 16.50
N PRO A 197 63.88 27.46 17.81
CA PRO A 197 62.81 26.83 18.56
C PRO A 197 61.56 27.71 18.67
N ALA A 198 60.49 27.08 19.16
CA ALA A 198 59.26 27.72 19.60
C ALA A 198 59.39 28.33 21.02
N ALA A 199 58.47 29.29 21.28
CA ALA A 199 57.96 29.82 22.56
C ALA A 199 58.84 30.83 23.35
N GLU A 200 58.29 32.02 23.70
CA GLU A 200 57.55 32.29 24.94
C GLU A 200 57.05 33.76 25.05
N VAL A 201 55.89 33.91 25.73
CA VAL A 201 55.16 35.09 26.31
C VAL A 201 54.59 36.17 25.38
#